data_AF-A0A4Q2THN2-F1
#
_entry.id   AF-A0A4Q2THN2-F1
#
_cell.length_a   1.000
_cell.length_b   1.000
_cell.length_c   1.000
_cell.angle_alpha   90.00
_cell.angle_beta   90.00
_cell.angle_gamma   90.00
#
_symmetry.space_group_name_H-M   'P 1'
#
loop_
_entity.id
_entity.type
_entity.pdbx_description
1 polymer ?
#
loop_
_entity_poly.entity_id
_entity_poly.type
_entity_poly.pdbx_seq_one_letter_code
_entity_poly.pdbx_strand_id
1 'polypeptide(L)'
;TSPANRPEQISALTSFIDLALGKSVVPCKDSPGFIANRLGTLWIKAALANAFTQGIDVEEADALLGKPFGVPKTGIFGLVDLVGLDLMR
;
A
#
# COMPACT_ATOMS: atom_id res chain seq x y z
N THR A 1 -1.88 -14.20 9.65
CA THR A 1 -2.31 -15.43 10.31
C THR A 1 -1.07 -16.19 10.69
N SER A 2 -0.98 -16.52 11.96
CA SER A 2 0.03 -17.34 12.59
C SER A 2 -0.65 -18.61 13.11
N PRO A 3 0.06 -19.75 13.25
CA PRO A 3 -0.48 -20.94 13.87
C PRO A 3 -1.05 -20.72 15.29
N ALA A 4 -0.63 -19.65 15.97
CA ALA A 4 -1.14 -19.28 17.29
C ALA A 4 -2.54 -18.63 17.28
N ASN A 5 -3.06 -18.23 16.11
CA ASN A 5 -4.38 -17.62 16.02
C ASN A 5 -5.49 -18.69 16.11
N ARG A 6 -6.50 -18.42 16.93
CA ARG A 6 -7.66 -19.30 17.06
C ARG A 6 -8.61 -19.20 15.85
N PRO A 7 -8.95 -20.30 15.15
CA PRO A 7 -9.77 -20.26 13.94
C PRO A 7 -11.15 -19.61 14.12
N GLU A 8 -11.80 -19.85 15.25
CA GLU A 8 -13.12 -19.29 15.56
C GLU A 8 -13.10 -17.77 15.67
N GLN A 9 -11.99 -17.20 16.16
CA GLN A 9 -11.83 -15.75 16.25
C GLN A 9 -11.57 -15.13 14.88
N ILE A 10 -10.79 -15.79 14.02
CA ILE A 10 -10.58 -15.35 12.64
C ILE A 10 -11.92 -15.34 11.89
N SER A 11 -12.74 -16.37 12.05
CA SER A 11 -14.05 -16.47 11.40
C SER A 11 -15.02 -15.40 11.89
N ALA A 12 -15.10 -15.17 13.21
CA ALA A 12 -15.94 -14.12 13.80
C ALA A 12 -15.51 -12.73 13.32
N LEU A 13 -14.20 -12.45 13.33
CA LEU A 13 -13.65 -11.18 12.84
C LEU A 13 -13.91 -10.98 11.35
N THR A 14 -13.72 -12.03 10.55
CA THR A 14 -13.96 -11.99 9.10
C THR A 14 -15.41 -11.64 8.80
N SER A 15 -16.35 -12.30 9.49
CA SER A 15 -17.78 -12.05 9.32
C SER A 15 -18.17 -10.64 9.73
N PHE A 16 -17.58 -10.12 10.82
CA PHE A 16 -17.82 -8.74 11.25
C PHE A 16 -17.30 -7.72 10.25
N ILE A 17 -16.07 -7.89 9.74
CA ILE A 17 -15.49 -6.96 8.76
C ILE A 17 -16.27 -6.98 7.44
N ASP A 18 -16.68 -8.15 6.98
CA ASP A 18 -17.41 -8.30 5.72
C ASP A 18 -18.85 -7.76 5.84
N LEU A 19 -19.61 -8.21 6.84
CA LEU A 19 -21.03 -7.89 6.95
C LEU A 19 -21.30 -6.54 7.62
N ALA A 20 -20.62 -6.24 8.73
CA ALA A 20 -20.91 -5.03 9.51
C ALA A 20 -20.16 -3.81 8.98
N LEU A 21 -18.92 -3.97 8.48
CA LEU A 21 -18.13 -2.86 7.93
C LEU A 21 -18.23 -2.75 6.40
N GLY A 22 -18.76 -3.77 5.73
CA GLY A 22 -18.86 -3.80 4.26
C GLY A 22 -17.49 -3.83 3.58
N LYS A 23 -16.49 -4.47 4.20
CA LYS A 23 -15.12 -4.53 3.67
C LYS A 23 -14.71 -5.96 3.35
N SER A 24 -14.05 -6.15 2.23
CA SER A 24 -13.49 -7.46 1.87
C SER A 24 -12.26 -7.79 2.71
N VAL A 25 -12.23 -9.01 3.23
CA VAL A 25 -11.11 -9.53 4.05
C VAL A 25 -10.15 -10.32 3.17
N VAL A 26 -8.86 -10.00 3.25
CA VAL A 26 -7.80 -10.74 2.55
C VAL A 26 -6.92 -11.43 3.60
N PRO A 27 -6.96 -12.77 3.71
CA PRO A 27 -6.07 -13.49 4.61
C PRO A 27 -4.61 -13.33 4.19
N CYS A 28 -3.75 -12.95 5.14
CA CYS A 28 -2.31 -12.85 4.93
C CYS A 28 -1.55 -13.47 6.09
N LYS A 29 -0.29 -13.88 5.89
CA LYS A 29 0.59 -14.34 6.97
C LYS A 29 1.01 -13.17 7.86
N ASP A 30 1.36 -13.46 9.10
CA ASP A 30 1.96 -12.46 9.98
C ASP A 30 3.43 -12.25 9.59
N SER A 31 3.67 -11.28 8.72
CA SER A 31 4.99 -10.95 8.19
C SER A 31 5.12 -9.44 8.01
N PRO A 32 6.32 -8.85 8.14
CA PRO A 32 6.52 -7.41 8.06
C PRO A 32 5.89 -6.78 6.81
N GLY A 33 5.01 -5.80 7.04
CA GLY A 33 4.27 -5.07 6.00
C GLY A 33 3.06 -5.80 5.40
N PHE A 34 2.72 -7.01 5.88
CA PHE A 34 1.63 -7.84 5.36
C PHE A 34 1.66 -7.91 3.82
N ILE A 35 0.56 -7.57 3.15
CA ILE A 35 0.47 -7.54 1.68
C ILE A 35 0.63 -6.10 1.16
N ALA A 36 -0.32 -5.22 1.50
CA ALA A 36 -0.42 -3.89 0.89
C ALA A 36 0.81 -3.02 1.19
N ASN A 37 1.24 -2.94 2.45
CA ASN A 37 2.39 -2.10 2.80
C ASN A 37 3.69 -2.70 2.24
N ARG A 38 3.83 -4.03 2.24
CA ARG A 38 5.01 -4.69 1.68
C ARG A 38 5.20 -4.40 0.19
N LEU A 39 4.14 -4.47 -0.60
CA LEU A 39 4.18 -4.20 -2.04
C LEU A 39 4.22 -2.70 -2.34
N GLY A 40 3.35 -1.92 -1.68
CA GLY A 40 3.22 -0.48 -1.90
C GLY A 40 4.50 0.27 -1.53
N THR A 41 5.08 0.01 -0.37
CA THR A 41 6.33 0.67 0.04
C THR A 41 7.49 0.31 -0.88
N LEU A 42 7.60 -0.95 -1.32
CA LEU A 42 8.62 -1.35 -2.28
C LEU A 42 8.46 -0.60 -3.60
N TRP A 43 7.24 -0.58 -4.14
CA TRP A 43 6.92 0.10 -5.39
C TRP A 43 7.21 1.60 -5.31
N ILE A 44 6.80 2.27 -4.24
CA ILE A 44 7.07 3.69 -4.01
C ILE A 44 8.57 3.94 -3.92
N LYS A 45 9.31 3.18 -3.10
CA LYS A 45 10.76 3.37 -2.96
C LYS A 45 11.51 3.13 -4.28
N ALA A 46 11.10 2.13 -5.06
CA ALA A 46 11.67 1.88 -6.38
C ALA A 46 11.40 3.03 -7.37
N ALA A 47 10.17 3.54 -7.40
CA ALA A 47 9.80 4.65 -8.26
C ALA A 47 10.56 5.94 -7.90
N LEU A 48 10.63 6.30 -6.61
CA LEU A 48 11.40 7.44 -6.13
C LEU A 48 12.89 7.32 -6.48
N ALA A 49 13.50 6.17 -6.18
CA ALA A 49 14.91 5.93 -6.47
C ALA A 49 15.20 6.05 -7.98
N ASN A 50 14.30 5.53 -8.82
CA ASN A 50 14.47 5.61 -10.27
C ASN A 50 14.26 7.04 -10.80
N ALA A 51 13.26 7.78 -10.31
CA ALA A 51 13.04 9.17 -10.67
C ALA A 51 14.28 10.03 -10.33
N PHE A 52 14.84 9.87 -9.13
CA PHE A 52 16.07 10.56 -8.74
C PHE A 52 17.28 10.16 -9.58
N THR A 53 17.46 8.86 -9.84
CA THR A 53 18.61 8.36 -10.63
C THR A 53 18.56 8.85 -12.08
N GLN A 54 17.36 8.96 -12.65
CA GLN A 54 17.16 9.41 -14.03
C GLN A 54 16.99 10.93 -14.16
N GLY A 55 16.94 11.67 -13.04
CA GLY A 55 16.71 13.12 -13.05
C GLY A 55 15.34 13.51 -13.58
N ILE A 56 14.34 12.64 -13.40
CA ILE A 56 12.95 12.91 -13.81
C ILE A 56 12.35 13.91 -12.82
N ASP A 57 11.72 14.94 -13.35
CA ASP A 57 11.05 15.97 -12.57
C ASP A 57 9.84 15.40 -11.82
N VAL A 58 9.50 15.98 -10.67
CA VAL A 58 8.44 15.46 -9.79
C VAL A 58 7.09 15.45 -10.50
N GLU A 59 6.77 16.53 -11.19
CA GLU A 59 5.54 16.73 -11.96
C GLU A 59 5.43 15.72 -13.09
N GLU A 60 6.54 15.43 -13.78
CA GLU A 60 6.59 14.45 -14.85
C GLU A 60 6.44 13.03 -14.30
N ALA A 61 7.10 12.71 -13.19
CA ALA A 61 6.97 11.42 -12.52
C ALA A 61 5.54 11.15 -12.04
N ASP A 62 4.87 12.15 -11.47
CA ASP A 62 3.48 12.05 -11.02
C ASP A 62 2.48 11.95 -12.19
N ALA A 63 2.74 12.65 -13.30
CA ALA A 63 1.95 12.52 -14.51
C ALA A 63 2.07 11.13 -15.13
N LEU A 64 3.29 10.56 -15.17
CA LEU A 64 3.56 9.23 -15.67
C LEU A 64 2.95 8.15 -14.77
N LEU A 65 3.19 8.23 -13.46
CA LEU A 65 2.80 7.22 -12.46
C LEU A 65 1.43 7.46 -11.81
N GLY A 66 0.60 8.32 -12.41
CA GLY A 66 -0.79 8.54 -12.00
C GLY A 66 -1.79 7.68 -12.77
N LYS A 67 -2.71 8.34 -13.48
CA LYS A 67 -3.79 7.68 -14.23
C LYS A 67 -3.33 6.60 -15.22
N PRO A 68 -2.21 6.74 -15.97
CA PRO A 68 -1.77 5.71 -16.92
C PRO A 68 -1.46 4.36 -16.25
N PHE A 69 -1.02 4.36 -14.99
CA PHE A 69 -0.69 3.16 -14.21
C PHE A 69 -1.86 2.69 -13.33
N GLY A 70 -3.04 3.30 -13.45
CA GLY A 70 -4.21 2.96 -12.62
C GLY A 70 -4.09 3.44 -11.17
N VAL A 71 -3.12 4.32 -10.88
CA VAL A 71 -2.89 4.92 -9.57
C VAL A 71 -3.79 6.16 -9.44
N PRO A 72 -4.23 6.54 -8.22
CA PRO A 72 -4.93 7.80 -7.99
C PRO A 72 -4.18 9.01 -8.58
N LYS A 73 -4.91 10.11 -8.84
CA LYS A 73 -4.38 11.34 -9.44
C LYS A 73 -3.24 12.01 -8.65
N THR A 74 -2.97 11.53 -7.44
CA THR A 74 -1.90 11.99 -6.57
C THR A 74 -0.51 11.66 -7.09
N GLY A 75 -0.36 10.78 -8.10
CA GLY A 75 0.96 10.37 -8.57
C GLY A 75 1.75 9.61 -7.49
N ILE A 76 3.07 9.54 -7.63
CA ILE A 76 3.95 8.85 -6.68
C ILE A 76 4.48 9.76 -5.58
N PHE A 77 4.94 10.97 -5.91
CA PHE A 77 5.43 11.96 -4.97
C PHE A 77 4.26 12.57 -4.19
N GLY A 78 3.19 12.97 -4.87
CA GLY A 78 1.99 13.43 -4.17
C GLY A 78 1.32 12.35 -3.29
N LEU A 79 1.46 11.05 -3.62
CA LEU A 79 1.05 9.96 -2.72
C LEU A 79 1.92 9.90 -1.46
N VAL A 80 3.23 10.07 -1.60
CA VAL A 80 4.17 10.10 -0.47
C VAL A 80 3.85 11.29 0.45
N ASP A 81 3.59 12.46 -0.12
CA ASP A 81 3.20 13.65 0.65
C ASP A 81 1.87 13.45 1.38
N LEU A 82 0.91 12.80 0.75
CA LEU A 82 -0.39 12.49 1.36
C LEU A 82 -0.25 11.49 2.53
N VAL A 83 0.63 10.50 2.39
CA VAL A 83 0.89 9.52 3.46
C VAL A 83 1.68 10.17 4.60
N GLY A 84 2.68 10.99 4.29
CA GLY A 84 3.59 11.60 5.24
C GLY A 84 5.01 11.05 5.10
N LEU A 85 5.97 11.94 4.85
CA LEU A 85 7.39 11.61 4.66
C LEU A 85 8.03 10.97 5.90
N ASP A 86 7.57 11.34 7.08
CA ASP A 86 8.03 10.82 8.36
C ASP A 86 7.62 9.35 8.58
N LEU A 87 6.47 8.94 8.05
CA LEU A 87 6.00 7.55 8.09
C LEU A 87 6.72 6.64 7.10
N MET A 88 7.41 7.21 6.11
CA MET A 88 8.09 6.49 5.04
C MET A 88 9.58 6.22 5.31
N ARG A 89 10.10 6.67 6.47
CA ARG A 89 11.48 6.44 6.92
C ARG A 89 11.84 4.96 7.01
#